data_AF-A0A930YKP6-F1
#
_entry.id   AF-A0A930YKP6-F1
#
_cell.length_a   1.000
_cell.length_b   1.000
_cell.length_c   1.000
_cell.angle_alpha   90.00
_cell.angle_beta   90.00
_cell.angle_gamma   90.00
#
_symmetry.space_group_name_H-M   'P 1'
#
loop_
_entity.id
_entity.type
_entity.pdbx_description
1 polymer ?
#
loop_
_entity_poly.entity_id
_entity_poly.type
_entity_poly.pdbx_seq_one_letter_code
_entity_poly.pdbx_strand_id
1 'polypeptide(L)'
;MSARRTIWRRDRLFVEAVLEDDGDLVFEGQDLNGWLGYAEYEYWVTAPAALVPRVVAALGGSPGDDVLGLIAAHAEEIVGRGESTWLKSLGIEPGISTHSTD
;
A
#
# COMPACT_ATOMS: atom_id res chain seq x y z
N MET A 1 2.33 16.61 -7.70
CA MET A 1 1.28 16.45 -6.67
C MET A 1 0.91 14.99 -6.69
N SER A 2 1.39 14.24 -5.71
CA SER A 2 1.07 12.83 -5.55
C SER A 2 -0.41 12.64 -5.24
N ALA A 3 -1.02 11.61 -5.85
CA ALA A 3 -2.42 11.26 -5.62
C ALA A 3 -2.49 10.23 -4.49
N ARG A 4 -3.49 10.33 -3.62
CA ARG A 4 -3.66 9.38 -2.52
C ARG A 4 -5.11 8.97 -2.33
N ARG A 5 -5.30 7.78 -1.76
CA ARG A 5 -6.61 7.24 -1.42
C ARG A 5 -6.51 6.41 -0.14
N THR A 6 -7.35 6.71 0.84
CA THR A 6 -7.54 5.82 1.99
C THR A 6 -8.14 4.50 1.52
N ILE A 7 -7.47 3.39 1.83
CA ILE A 7 -7.92 2.04 1.46
C ILE A 7 -8.36 1.24 2.69
N TRP A 8 -7.85 1.59 3.87
CA TRP A 8 -8.24 0.95 5.12
C TRP A 8 -8.32 1.95 6.26
N ARG A 9 -9.35 1.79 7.09
CA ARG A 9 -9.51 2.54 8.34
C ARG A 9 -10.35 1.74 9.31
N ARG A 10 -9.72 0.88 10.09
CA ARG A 10 -10.40 -0.02 11.02
C ARG A 10 -9.48 -0.40 12.16
N ASP A 11 -10.04 -0.59 13.36
CA ASP A 11 -9.34 -1.17 14.50
C ASP A 11 -7.99 -0.48 14.79
N ARG A 12 -7.97 0.86 14.70
CA ARG A 12 -6.78 1.72 14.89
C ARG A 12 -5.64 1.53 13.88
N LEU A 13 -5.84 0.74 12.82
CA LEU A 13 -5.00 0.67 11.64
C LEU A 13 -5.57 1.56 10.53
N PHE A 14 -4.71 2.43 9.99
CA PHE A 14 -5.01 3.34 8.90
C PHE A 14 -4.05 3.01 7.76
N VAL A 15 -4.57 2.80 6.56
CA VAL A 15 -3.74 2.53 5.38
C VAL A 15 -4.19 3.40 4.21
N GLU A 16 -3.25 4.10 3.59
CA GLU A 16 -3.42 4.84 2.36
C GLU A 16 -2.60 4.19 1.24
N ALA A 17 -3.15 4.24 0.02
CA ALA A 17 -2.39 4.01 -1.20
C ALA A 17 -2.05 5.36 -1.82
N VAL A 18 -0.78 5.56 -2.14
CA VAL A 18 -0.23 6.80 -2.69
C VAL A 18 0.45 6.47 -4.02
N LEU A 19 0.13 7.24 -5.05
CA LEU A 19 0.87 7.26 -6.31
C LEU A 19 1.75 8.50 -6.31
N GLU A 20 3.05 8.29 -6.19
CA GLU A 20 4.06 9.34 -6.12
C GLU A 20 4.28 10.01 -7.49
N ASP A 21 4.91 11.18 -7.47
CA ASP A 21 5.16 11.98 -8.69
C ASP A 21 6.13 11.29 -9.68
N ASP A 22 6.97 10.38 -9.20
CA ASP A 22 7.84 9.51 -10.01
C ASP A 22 7.12 8.25 -10.53
N GLY A 23 5.87 8.05 -10.14
CA GLY A 23 5.03 6.93 -10.50
C GLY A 23 5.12 5.73 -9.57
N ASP A 24 5.94 5.78 -8.51
CA ASP A 24 5.98 4.71 -7.52
C ASP A 24 4.64 4.60 -6.79
N LEU A 25 4.21 3.37 -6.53
CA LEU A 25 3.04 3.09 -5.72
C LEU A 25 3.51 2.77 -4.31
N VAL A 26 3.02 3.51 -3.32
CA VAL A 26 3.36 3.34 -1.92
C VAL A 26 2.11 3.03 -1.13
N PHE A 27 2.16 1.98 -0.31
CA PHE A 27 1.20 1.76 0.75
C PHE A 27 1.76 2.33 2.04
N GLU A 28 1.10 3.35 2.58
CA GLU A 28 1.45 3.98 3.85
C GLU A 28 0.50 3.45 4.91
N GLY A 29 1.02 2.82 5.95
CA GLY A 29 0.22 2.35 7.06
C GLY A 29 0.65 2.95 8.38
N GLN A 30 -0.33 3.28 9.22
CA GLN A 30 -0.15 3.73 10.59
C GLN A 30 -0.99 2.84 11.50
N ASP A 31 -0.32 2.13 12.40
CA ASP A 31 -0.96 1.31 13.42
C ASP A 31 -0.83 1.96 14.79
N LEU A 32 -1.97 2.40 15.34
CA LEU A 32 -2.04 3.03 16.67
C LEU A 32 -2.36 2.02 17.78
N ASN A 33 -2.36 0.71 17.53
CA ASN A 33 -2.41 -0.30 18.59
C ASN A 33 -1.05 -0.51 19.26
N GLY A 34 0.01 0.06 18.68
CA GLY A 34 1.37 -0.12 19.13
C GLY A 34 1.96 -1.47 18.71
N TRP A 35 3.29 -1.50 18.63
CA TRP A 35 4.04 -2.71 18.27
C TRP A 35 5.31 -2.76 19.13
N LEU A 36 5.60 -3.92 19.74
CA LEU A 36 6.82 -4.16 20.53
C LEU A 36 7.15 -3.12 21.63
N GLY A 37 6.13 -2.51 22.24
CA GLY A 37 6.29 -1.52 23.33
C GLY A 37 6.22 -0.06 22.90
N TYR A 38 6.15 0.22 21.59
CA TYR A 38 5.87 1.55 21.05
C TYR A 38 4.36 1.84 21.04
N ALA A 39 3.99 3.11 21.22
CA ALA A 39 2.60 3.55 21.21
C ALA A 39 1.97 3.55 19.80
N GLU A 40 2.80 3.76 18.78
CA GLU A 40 2.44 3.81 17.37
C GLU A 40 3.58 3.32 16.49
N TYR A 41 3.25 2.83 15.31
CA TYR A 41 4.23 2.50 14.29
C TYR A 41 3.67 2.81 12.90
N GLU A 42 4.55 3.33 12.04
CA GLU A 42 4.27 3.64 10.64
C GLU A 42 5.13 2.79 9.71
N TYR A 43 4.59 2.47 8.54
CA TYR A 43 5.30 1.71 7.52
C TYR A 43 4.99 2.18 6.12
N TRP A 44 5.93 1.90 5.22
CA TRP A 44 5.82 2.14 3.80
C TRP A 44 6.19 0.87 3.05
N VAL A 45 5.31 0.44 2.14
CA VAL A 45 5.56 -0.65 1.19
C VAL A 45 5.51 -0.10 -0.22
N THR A 46 6.65 -0.06 -0.89
CA THR A 46 6.81 0.60 -2.19
C THR A 46 6.92 -0.41 -3.33
N ALA A 47 6.06 -0.29 -4.33
CA ALA A 47 6.19 -0.93 -5.63
C ALA A 47 6.76 0.07 -6.65
N PRO A 48 7.87 -0.25 -7.33
CA PRO A 48 8.45 0.64 -8.34
C PRO A 48 7.47 0.96 -9.47
N ALA A 49 7.54 2.18 -10.01
CA ALA A 49 6.71 2.69 -11.09
C ALA A 49 6.64 1.74 -12.30
N ALA A 50 7.78 1.15 -12.67
CA ALA A 50 7.90 0.20 -13.76
C ALA A 50 7.03 -1.07 -13.59
N LEU A 51 6.62 -1.37 -12.36
CA LEU A 51 5.82 -2.54 -11.99
C LEU A 51 4.35 -2.19 -11.68
N VAL A 52 3.98 -0.90 -11.62
CA VAL A 52 2.59 -0.47 -11.42
C VAL A 52 1.63 -1.01 -12.49
N PRO A 53 1.99 -1.11 -13.79
CA PRO A 53 1.12 -1.76 -14.77
C PRO A 53 0.77 -3.22 -14.42
N ARG A 54 1.65 -3.93 -13.69
CA ARG A 54 1.39 -5.30 -13.23
C ARG A 54 0.39 -5.33 -12.08
N VAL A 55 0.43 -4.33 -11.20
CA VAL A 55 -0.59 -4.12 -10.15
C VAL A 55 -1.96 -3.90 -10.79
N VAL A 56 -2.05 -2.99 -11.78
CA VAL A 56 -3.30 -2.72 -12.51
C VAL A 56 -3.86 -4.00 -13.15
N ALA A 57 -3.03 -4.75 -13.88
CA ALA A 57 -3.45 -5.99 -14.53
C ALA A 57 -3.89 -7.06 -13.52
N ALA A 58 -3.22 -7.19 -12.37
CA ALA A 58 -3.58 -8.14 -11.32
C ALA A 58 -4.95 -7.84 -10.70
N LEU A 59 -5.33 -6.57 -10.66
CA LEU A 59 -6.64 -6.10 -10.18
C LEU A 59 -7.72 -6.12 -11.28
N GLY A 60 -7.43 -6.71 -12.44
CA GLY A 60 -8.37 -6.81 -13.56
C GLY A 60 -8.53 -5.52 -14.37
N GLY A 61 -7.67 -4.52 -14.15
CA GLY A 61 -7.64 -3.29 -14.90
C GLY A 61 -6.91 -3.39 -16.24
N SER A 62 -7.09 -2.37 -17.07
CA SER A 62 -6.41 -2.13 -18.34
C SER A 62 -5.32 -1.06 -18.21
N PRO A 63 -4.33 -1.03 -19.11
CA PRO A 63 -3.29 0.01 -19.08
C PRO A 63 -3.90 1.43 -19.09
N GLY A 64 -3.54 2.22 -18.07
CA GLY A 64 -4.04 3.59 -17.89
C GLY A 64 -5.24 3.73 -16.95
N ASP A 65 -5.80 2.62 -16.46
CA ASP A 65 -6.85 2.66 -15.43
C ASP A 65 -6.33 3.25 -14.11
N ASP A 66 -7.25 3.84 -13.33
CA ASP A 66 -6.96 4.40 -12.01
C ASP A 66 -6.53 3.30 -11.03
N VAL A 67 -5.22 3.13 -10.84
CA VAL A 67 -4.65 2.14 -9.93
C VAL A 67 -5.13 2.33 -8.49
N LEU A 68 -5.30 3.58 -8.03
CA LEU A 68 -5.79 3.84 -6.67
C LEU A 68 -7.25 3.42 -6.52
N GLY A 69 -8.05 3.52 -7.60
CA GLY A 69 -9.43 3.05 -7.65
C GLY A 69 -9.53 1.54 -7.58
N LEU A 70 -8.70 0.86 -8.36
CA LEU A 70 -8.60 -0.59 -8.34
C LEU A 70 -8.15 -1.09 -6.96
N ILE A 71 -7.13 -0.48 -6.36
CA ILE A 71 -6.65 -0.88 -5.02
C ILE A 71 -7.77 -0.69 -3.97
N ALA A 72 -8.45 0.45 -3.98
CA ALA A 72 -9.53 0.71 -3.02
C ALA A 72 -10.68 -0.31 -3.14
N ALA A 73 -11.01 -0.75 -4.36
CA ALA A 73 -12.02 -1.79 -4.60
C ALA A 73 -11.60 -3.18 -4.10
N HIS A 74 -10.29 -3.42 -3.92
CA HIS A 74 -9.72 -4.69 -3.48
C HIS A 74 -9.05 -4.60 -2.09
N ALA A 75 -9.33 -3.55 -1.32
CA ALA A 75 -8.62 -3.25 -0.08
C ALA A 75 -8.64 -4.39 0.95
N GLU A 76 -9.78 -5.08 1.12
CA GLU A 76 -9.92 -6.20 2.06
C GLU A 76 -8.94 -7.34 1.74
N GLU A 77 -8.74 -7.66 0.45
CA GLU A 77 -7.80 -8.69 0.01
C GLU A 77 -6.35 -8.25 0.25
N ILE A 78 -6.03 -7.02 -0.17
CA ILE A 78 -4.66 -6.48 -0.13
C ILE A 78 -4.18 -6.35 1.32
N VAL A 79 -4.97 -5.66 2.15
CA VAL A 79 -4.64 -5.37 3.55
C VAL A 79 -4.76 -6.64 4.40
N GLY A 80 -5.79 -7.46 4.17
CA GLY A 80 -5.96 -8.73 4.90
C GLY A 80 -4.84 -9.74 4.66
N ARG A 81 -4.19 -9.69 3.50
CA ARG A 81 -3.00 -10.49 3.18
C ARG A 81 -1.69 -9.85 3.64
N GLY A 82 -1.68 -8.53 3.84
CA GLY A 82 -0.50 -7.70 3.99
C GLY A 82 0.07 -7.28 2.63
N GLU A 83 0.27 -5.99 2.45
CA GLU A 83 0.59 -5.30 1.19
C GLU A 83 1.89 -5.85 0.58
N SER A 84 2.92 -6.05 1.41
CA SER A 84 4.20 -6.64 0.97
C SER A 84 4.03 -8.08 0.48
N THR A 85 3.30 -8.91 1.22
CA THR A 85 3.01 -10.30 0.84
C THR A 85 2.19 -10.36 -0.43
N TRP A 86 1.23 -9.45 -0.58
CA TRP A 86 0.39 -9.34 -1.77
C TRP A 86 1.23 -8.96 -3.00
N LEU A 87 2.06 -7.92 -2.92
CA LEU A 87 2.97 -7.53 -4.01
C LEU A 87 3.94 -8.65 -4.41
N LYS A 88 4.52 -9.35 -3.42
CA LYS A 88 5.39 -10.50 -3.67
C LYS A 88 4.67 -11.63 -4.41
N SER A 89 3.39 -11.84 -4.13
CA SER A 89 2.58 -12.82 -4.86
C SER A 89 2.37 -12.45 -6.33
N LEU A 90 2.46 -11.16 -6.64
CA LEU A 90 2.49 -10.65 -8.01
C LEU A 90 3.91 -10.68 -8.59
N GLY A 91 4.92 -11.22 -7.91
CA GLY A 91 6.31 -11.19 -8.37
C GLY A 91 6.92 -9.79 -8.39
N ILE A 92 6.42 -8.89 -7.54
CA ILE A 92 6.98 -7.56 -7.30
C ILE A 92 7.72 -7.63 -5.97
N GLU A 93 9.03 -7.35 -5.95
CA GLU A 93 9.77 -7.22 -4.70
C GLU A 93 9.65 -5.77 -4.19
N PRO A 94 8.96 -5.54 -3.06
CA PRO A 94 8.73 -4.18 -2.58
C PRO A 94 9.91 -3.64 -1.79
N GLY A 95 10.10 -2.31 -1.85
CA GLY A 95 10.84 -1.59 -0.82
C GLY A 95 10.02 -1.57 0.47
N ILE A 96 10.67 -1.74 1.62
CA ILE A 96 10.01 -1.69 2.93
C ILE A 96 10.81 -0.76 3.84
N SER A 97 10.12 0.20 4.44
CA SER A 97 10.66 1.04 5.52
C SER A 97 9.62 1.19 6.63
N THR A 98 10.11 1.47 7.84
CA THR A 98 9.28 1.59 9.03
C THR A 98 9.77 2.74 9.90
N HIS A 99 8.85 3.39 10.60
CA HIS A 99 9.15 4.41 11.60
C HIS A 99 8.37 4.09 12.88
N SER A 100 8.97 4.32 14.04
CA SER A 100 8.33 4.08 15.33
C SER A 100 8.76 5.18 16.28
N THR A 101 7.79 5.70 17.04
CA THR A 101 8.00 6.77 18.02
C THR A 101 7.78 6.21 19.41
N ASP A 102 8.69 6.53 20.34
CA ASP A 102 8.57 6.24 21.79
C ASP A 102 7.45 7.04 22.47
#